data_AF-A0A1J3CPJ4-F1
#
_entry.id   AF-A0A1J3CPJ4-F1
#
_cell.length_a   1.000
_cell.length_b   1.000
_cell.length_c   1.000
_cell.angle_alpha   90.00
_cell.angle_beta   90.00
_cell.angle_gamma   90.00
#
_symmetry.space_group_name_H-M   'P 1'
#
loop_
_entity.id
_entity.type
_entity.pdbx_description
1 polymer ?
#
loop_
_entity_poly.entity_id
_entity_poly.type
_entity_poly.pdbx_seq_one_letter_code
_entity_poly.pdbx_strand_id
1 'polypeptide(L)'
;LFCCLRAKLTSKGGPTQWPVFGITPEFFYNVNDVYGWVTRCLTRSRGTFPYRGIWFSKSYGAMTSVPANVEYMLKTNFKNFPKGEFYKERFHDLLEEGIFNADDESWKEQRRIIITEMHSTRFVEHSFQTTRDLIQRKLLRVMESFCKSQEAFDFQDILLRLTFDNICIAGLGDDPGTLEDDLPEVPFAKAFEEATESTLFRFMVPPFVWKPMKYFDLGYEKGMRKAVETVHGFIDKMVVDRIKMLKEEGTLVKNKSDVLSRLIQIESHKRGDENDRFTVKFFRQFCTSFILAGRDTSSVA
;
A
#
# COMPACT_ATOMS: atom_id res chain seq x y z
N LEU A 1 -25.88 -3.94 -30.83
CA LEU A 1 -25.91 -2.59 -31.45
C LEU A 1 -26.98 -1.68 -30.84
N PHE A 2 -28.28 -2.00 -30.91
CA PHE A 2 -29.36 -1.15 -30.34
C PHE A 2 -29.23 -0.86 -28.84
N CYS A 3 -28.88 -1.85 -28.01
CA CYS A 3 -28.67 -1.63 -26.57
C CYS A 3 -27.44 -0.75 -26.27
N CYS A 4 -26.38 -0.87 -27.08
CA CYS A 4 -25.16 -0.06 -26.93
C CYS A 4 -25.40 1.40 -27.36
N LEU A 5 -26.14 1.60 -28.46
CA LEU A 5 -26.58 2.92 -28.91
C LEU A 5 -27.49 3.58 -27.86
N ARG A 6 -28.46 2.83 -27.31
CA ARG A 6 -29.31 3.33 -26.22
C ARG A 6 -28.49 3.70 -24.97
N ALA A 7 -27.56 2.85 -24.55
CA ALA A 7 -26.70 3.12 -23.40
C ALA A 7 -25.83 4.38 -23.59
N LYS A 8 -25.26 4.56 -24.78
CA LYS A 8 -24.46 5.74 -25.16
C LYS A 8 -25.31 7.01 -25.28
N LEU A 9 -26.57 6.88 -25.70
CA LEU A 9 -27.53 7.99 -25.74
C LEU A 9 -28.06 8.35 -24.34
N THR A 10 -28.07 7.41 -23.39
CA THR A 10 -28.52 7.64 -22.01
C THR A 10 -27.41 8.08 -21.05
N SER A 11 -26.13 7.87 -21.37
CA SER A 11 -25.04 8.39 -20.54
C SER A 11 -24.98 9.91 -20.73
N LYS A 12 -25.33 10.66 -19.68
CA LYS A 12 -25.27 12.13 -19.63
C LYS A 12 -23.80 12.61 -19.66
N GLY A 13 -23.13 12.43 -20.80
CA GLY A 13 -21.71 12.75 -21.00
C GLY A 13 -20.69 11.77 -20.40
N GLY A 14 -21.16 10.77 -19.65
CA GLY A 14 -20.29 9.80 -18.96
C GLY A 14 -19.86 8.62 -19.84
N PRO A 15 -19.02 7.71 -19.31
CA PRO A 15 -18.54 6.55 -20.06
C PRO A 15 -19.70 5.62 -20.46
N THR A 16 -19.50 4.88 -21.54
CA THR A 16 -20.48 3.96 -22.10
C THR A 16 -20.73 2.81 -21.12
N GLN A 17 -21.97 2.66 -20.69
CA GLN A 17 -22.38 1.58 -19.79
C GLN A 17 -22.82 0.35 -20.60
N TRP A 18 -21.93 -0.63 -20.79
CA TRP A 18 -22.28 -1.86 -21.49
C TRP A 18 -23.21 -2.73 -20.62
N PRO A 19 -24.23 -3.41 -21.19
CA PRO A 19 -25.21 -4.18 -20.41
C PRO A 19 -24.60 -5.28 -19.53
N VAL A 20 -23.53 -5.92 -19.99
CA VAL A 20 -22.84 -6.99 -19.24
C VAL A 20 -21.48 -6.51 -18.70
N PHE A 21 -20.73 -5.76 -19.50
CA PHE A 21 -19.35 -5.38 -19.15
C PHE A 21 -19.22 -4.03 -18.44
N GLY A 22 -20.31 -3.27 -18.27
CA GLY A 22 -20.24 -1.96 -17.63
C GLY A 22 -19.29 -1.02 -18.36
N ILE A 23 -18.44 -0.28 -17.65
CA ILE A 23 -17.41 0.60 -18.25
C ILE A 23 -16.14 -0.14 -18.70
N THR A 24 -16.01 -1.42 -18.38
CA THR A 24 -14.76 -2.17 -18.52
C THR A 24 -14.16 -2.17 -19.93
N PRO A 25 -14.93 -2.31 -21.03
CA PRO A 25 -14.35 -2.26 -22.37
C PRO A 25 -13.76 -0.89 -22.70
N GLU A 26 -14.42 0.19 -22.25
CA GLU A 26 -13.94 1.55 -22.47
C GLU A 26 -12.71 1.85 -21.59
N PHE A 27 -12.68 1.32 -20.36
CA PHE A 27 -11.49 1.37 -19.50
C PHE A 27 -10.28 0.71 -20.17
N PHE A 28 -10.42 -0.52 -20.67
CA PHE A 28 -9.31 -1.21 -21.35
C PHE A 28 -8.86 -0.52 -22.64
N TYR A 29 -9.78 0.08 -23.40
CA TYR A 29 -9.43 0.88 -24.57
C TYR A 29 -8.58 2.11 -24.21
N ASN A 30 -8.75 2.66 -22.99
CA ASN A 30 -8.02 3.83 -22.50
C ASN A 30 -6.97 3.46 -21.43
N VAL A 31 -6.49 2.21 -21.36
CA VAL A 31 -5.58 1.77 -20.28
C VAL A 31 -4.25 2.57 -20.25
N ASN A 32 -3.81 3.08 -21.40
CA ASN A 32 -2.60 3.91 -21.50
C ASN A 32 -2.85 5.40 -21.18
N ASP A 33 -4.11 5.83 -21.03
CA ASP A 33 -4.51 7.21 -20.70
C ASP A 33 -5.72 7.20 -19.75
N VAL A 34 -5.65 6.41 -18.67
CA VAL A 34 -6.78 6.26 -17.73
C VAL A 34 -7.14 7.61 -17.10
N TYR A 35 -6.14 8.38 -16.68
CA TYR A 35 -6.36 9.70 -16.05
C TYR A 35 -6.97 10.72 -17.02
N GLY A 36 -6.49 10.79 -18.26
CA GLY A 36 -7.08 11.66 -19.27
C GLY A 36 -8.50 11.24 -19.65
N TRP A 37 -8.75 9.93 -19.78
CA TRP A 37 -10.10 9.40 -20.02
C TRP A 37 -11.08 9.72 -18.89
N VAL A 38 -10.71 9.45 -17.64
CA VAL A 38 -11.54 9.79 -16.46
C VAL A 38 -11.80 11.30 -16.41
N THR A 39 -10.79 12.13 -16.65
CA THR A 39 -10.94 13.60 -16.72
C THR A 39 -11.97 14.01 -17.77
N ARG A 40 -11.86 13.49 -19.00
CA ARG A 40 -12.82 13.77 -20.08
C ARG A 40 -14.25 13.35 -19.70
N CYS A 41 -14.42 12.20 -19.07
CA CYS A 41 -15.72 11.73 -18.59
C CYS A 41 -16.29 12.66 -17.50
N LEU A 42 -15.48 13.06 -16.53
CA LEU A 42 -15.89 14.00 -15.47
C LEU A 42 -16.31 15.34 -16.06
N THR A 43 -15.52 15.94 -16.95
CA THR A 43 -15.85 17.22 -17.59
C THR A 43 -17.19 17.15 -18.33
N ARG A 44 -17.41 16.10 -19.11
CA ARG A 44 -18.66 15.90 -19.88
C ARG A 44 -19.87 15.64 -18.98
N SER A 45 -19.68 15.03 -17.82
CA SER A 45 -20.73 14.75 -16.83
C SER A 45 -20.87 15.81 -15.74
N ARG A 46 -20.34 17.02 -15.95
CA ARG A 46 -20.42 18.13 -14.98
C ARG A 46 -19.82 17.77 -13.60
N GLY A 47 -18.75 17.00 -13.62
CA GLY A 47 -17.95 16.65 -12.45
C GLY A 47 -18.36 15.38 -11.70
N THR A 48 -19.43 14.67 -12.08
CA THR A 48 -19.78 13.39 -11.44
C THR A 48 -20.45 12.43 -12.42
N PHE A 49 -20.01 11.18 -12.46
CA PHE A 49 -20.69 10.13 -13.23
C PHE A 49 -20.80 8.81 -12.44
N PRO A 50 -21.91 8.07 -12.56
CA PRO A 50 -22.01 6.72 -12.04
C PRO A 50 -21.28 5.73 -12.97
N TYR A 51 -20.74 4.67 -12.39
CA TYR A 51 -20.17 3.56 -13.14
C TYR A 51 -20.63 2.21 -12.59
N ARG A 52 -20.63 1.22 -13.47
CA ARG A 52 -20.76 -0.19 -13.14
C ARG A 52 -19.65 -0.95 -13.88
N GLY A 53 -19.04 -1.93 -13.24
CA GLY A 53 -18.12 -2.88 -13.86
C GLY A 53 -18.84 -4.06 -14.50
N ILE A 54 -18.09 -5.15 -14.69
CA ILE A 54 -18.62 -6.42 -15.21
C ILE A 54 -19.75 -6.94 -14.32
N TRP A 55 -20.76 -7.57 -14.91
CA TRP A 55 -21.84 -8.22 -14.17
C TRP A 55 -21.31 -9.21 -13.12
N PHE A 56 -21.93 -9.26 -11.94
CA PHE A 56 -21.48 -10.03 -10.77
C PHE A 56 -20.08 -9.67 -10.22
N SER A 57 -19.41 -8.63 -10.73
CA SER A 57 -18.12 -8.19 -10.17
C SER A 57 -18.25 -7.51 -8.81
N LYS A 58 -19.45 -7.03 -8.45
CA LYS A 58 -19.72 -6.10 -7.34
C LYS A 58 -18.97 -4.77 -7.46
N SER A 59 -18.36 -4.47 -8.61
CA SER A 59 -17.74 -3.17 -8.91
C SER A 59 -18.82 -2.23 -9.43
N TYR A 60 -19.19 -1.24 -8.62
CA TYR A 60 -20.06 -0.15 -9.01
C TYR A 60 -19.84 1.03 -8.06
N GLY A 61 -20.17 2.23 -8.53
CA GLY A 61 -20.03 3.43 -7.70
C GLY A 61 -20.24 4.69 -8.51
N ALA A 62 -19.73 5.79 -7.98
CA ALA A 62 -19.68 7.07 -8.69
C ALA A 62 -18.26 7.63 -8.61
N MET A 63 -17.82 8.26 -9.69
CA MET A 63 -16.61 9.08 -9.69
C MET A 63 -17.05 10.54 -9.63
N THR A 64 -16.39 11.34 -8.77
CA THR A 64 -16.68 12.75 -8.60
C THR A 64 -15.39 13.57 -8.50
N SER A 65 -15.36 14.71 -9.17
CA SER A 65 -14.36 15.77 -9.00
C SER A 65 -14.98 17.05 -8.40
N VAL A 66 -16.23 16.99 -7.95
CA VAL A 66 -16.92 18.11 -7.30
C VAL A 66 -16.46 18.21 -5.85
N PRO A 67 -15.83 19.33 -5.41
CA PRO A 67 -15.29 19.46 -4.05
C PRO A 67 -16.34 19.27 -2.95
N ALA A 68 -17.57 19.76 -3.14
CA ALA A 68 -18.65 19.59 -2.18
C ALA A 68 -19.01 18.12 -1.93
N ASN A 69 -18.94 17.26 -2.96
CA ASN A 69 -19.16 15.83 -2.81
C ASN A 69 -18.01 15.18 -2.02
N VAL A 70 -16.76 15.60 -2.30
CA VAL A 70 -15.57 15.10 -1.58
C VAL A 70 -15.62 15.50 -0.11
N GLU A 71 -15.95 16.75 0.20
CA GLU A 71 -16.12 17.22 1.59
C GLU A 71 -17.24 16.44 2.29
N TYR A 72 -18.38 16.25 1.63
CA TYR A 72 -19.48 15.50 2.20
C TYR A 72 -19.07 14.06 2.55
N MET A 73 -18.35 13.38 1.64
CA MET A 73 -17.88 12.02 1.84
C MET A 73 -16.80 11.89 2.91
N LEU A 74 -15.80 12.77 2.91
CA LEU A 74 -14.61 12.62 3.74
C LEU A 74 -14.70 13.33 5.10
N LYS A 75 -15.65 14.27 5.27
CA LYS A 75 -15.80 15.08 6.48
C LYS A 75 -17.23 15.02 7.04
N THR A 76 -18.24 15.38 6.25
CA THR A 76 -19.61 15.55 6.78
C THR A 76 -20.30 14.21 7.14
N ASN A 77 -20.13 13.18 6.30
CA ASN A 77 -20.82 11.89 6.46
C ASN A 77 -19.87 10.69 6.31
N PHE A 78 -18.64 10.83 6.84
CA PHE A 78 -17.57 9.83 6.72
C PHE A 78 -17.99 8.40 7.09
N LYS A 79 -18.80 8.23 8.15
CA LYS A 79 -19.26 6.91 8.62
C LYS A 79 -20.08 6.15 7.57
N ASN A 80 -20.71 6.82 6.60
CA ASN A 80 -21.47 6.19 5.52
C ASN A 80 -20.64 5.83 4.29
N PHE A 81 -19.33 6.10 4.29
CA PHE A 81 -18.43 5.79 3.18
C PHE A 81 -17.24 4.91 3.64
N PRO A 82 -17.50 3.71 4.22
CA PRO A 82 -16.43 2.74 4.49
C PRO A 82 -15.84 2.22 3.18
N LYS A 83 -14.64 1.61 3.24
CA LYS A 83 -14.07 0.92 2.07
C LYS A 83 -14.94 -0.29 1.70
N GLY A 84 -15.42 -0.99 2.72
CA GLY A 84 -16.35 -2.10 2.58
C GLY A 84 -15.73 -3.38 2.01
N GLU A 85 -16.52 -4.45 2.00
CA GLU A 85 -16.06 -5.80 1.69
C GLU A 85 -15.45 -5.96 0.29
N PHE A 86 -15.87 -5.14 -0.69
CA PHE A 86 -15.31 -5.17 -2.04
C PHE A 86 -13.82 -4.83 -2.07
N TYR A 87 -13.39 -3.82 -1.31
CA TYR A 87 -11.99 -3.46 -1.17
C TYR A 87 -11.28 -4.43 -0.24
N LYS A 88 -11.92 -4.74 0.90
CA LYS A 88 -11.33 -5.58 1.94
C LYS A 88 -10.94 -6.96 1.46
N GLU A 89 -11.79 -7.63 0.68
CA GLU A 89 -11.51 -8.97 0.16
C GLU A 89 -10.32 -9.02 -0.81
N ARG A 90 -10.03 -7.91 -1.51
CA ARG A 90 -8.96 -7.85 -2.52
C ARG A 90 -7.60 -7.64 -1.88
N PHE A 91 -7.53 -6.72 -0.92
CA PHE A 91 -6.32 -6.39 -0.18
C PHE A 91 -6.02 -7.36 0.97
N HIS A 92 -6.95 -8.23 1.36
CA HIS A 92 -6.83 -9.09 2.54
C HIS A 92 -5.54 -9.92 2.58
N ASP A 93 -5.09 -10.49 1.46
CA ASP A 93 -3.91 -11.37 1.51
C ASP A 93 -2.61 -10.58 1.78
N LEU A 94 -2.48 -9.38 1.22
CA LEU A 94 -1.31 -8.54 1.42
C LEU A 94 -1.38 -7.78 2.76
N LEU A 95 -2.46 -7.04 2.98
CA LEU A 95 -2.61 -6.10 4.10
C LEU A 95 -3.35 -6.67 5.31
N GLU A 96 -4.00 -7.82 5.17
CA GLU A 96 -4.86 -8.43 6.20
C GLU A 96 -5.85 -7.42 6.80
N GLU A 97 -5.79 -7.16 8.11
CA GLU A 97 -6.59 -6.15 8.81
C GLU A 97 -5.79 -4.89 9.17
N GLY A 98 -4.67 -4.66 8.48
CA GLY A 98 -3.84 -3.46 8.65
C GLY A 98 -4.61 -2.17 8.33
N ILE A 99 -4.03 -1.03 8.72
CA ILE A 99 -4.73 0.27 8.74
C ILE A 99 -5.34 0.66 7.40
N PHE A 100 -4.74 0.28 6.27
CA PHE A 100 -5.30 0.58 4.95
C PHE A 100 -6.48 -0.32 4.56
N ASN A 101 -6.63 -1.48 5.19
CA ASN A 101 -7.73 -2.42 4.95
C ASN A 101 -8.78 -2.44 6.07
N ALA A 102 -8.51 -1.80 7.21
CA ALA A 102 -9.45 -1.65 8.31
C ALA A 102 -10.50 -0.56 8.02
N ASP A 103 -11.70 -0.72 8.60
CA ASP A 103 -12.77 0.29 8.64
C ASP A 103 -13.19 0.55 10.10
N ASP A 104 -13.98 1.60 10.30
CA ASP A 104 -14.63 1.95 11.57
C ASP A 104 -13.69 2.02 12.80
N GLU A 105 -14.06 1.41 13.92
CA GLU A 105 -13.33 1.49 15.19
C GLU A 105 -11.94 0.86 15.12
N SER A 106 -11.79 -0.23 14.35
CA SER A 106 -10.46 -0.85 14.14
C SER A 106 -9.51 0.12 13.45
N TRP A 107 -9.97 0.80 12.40
CA TRP A 107 -9.18 1.83 11.72
C TRP A 107 -8.85 3.00 12.64
N LYS A 108 -9.83 3.50 13.42
CA LYS A 108 -9.61 4.62 14.34
C LYS A 108 -8.54 4.30 15.38
N GLU A 109 -8.59 3.12 15.98
CA GLU A 109 -7.63 2.75 17.02
C GLU A 109 -6.22 2.58 16.43
N GLN A 110 -6.08 1.86 15.32
CA GLN A 110 -4.80 1.74 14.64
C GLN A 110 -4.24 3.12 14.24
N ARG A 111 -5.08 3.97 13.64
CA ARG A 111 -4.68 5.33 13.23
C ARG A 111 -4.25 6.20 14.40
N ARG A 112 -4.97 6.14 15.53
CA ARG A 112 -4.65 6.89 16.74
C ARG A 112 -3.25 6.55 17.23
N ILE A 113 -2.95 5.25 17.36
CA ILE A 113 -1.65 4.78 17.84
C ILE A 113 -0.53 5.22 16.89
N ILE A 114 -0.69 5.02 15.57
CA ILE A 114 0.34 5.35 14.58
C ILE A 114 0.63 6.86 14.55
N ILE A 115 -0.42 7.70 14.53
CA ILE A 115 -0.26 9.16 14.52
C ILE A 115 0.45 9.63 15.78
N THR A 116 0.11 9.08 16.95
CA THR A 116 0.76 9.47 18.21
C THR A 116 2.27 9.21 18.19
N GLU A 117 2.72 8.06 17.69
CA GLU A 117 4.15 7.77 17.64
C GLU A 117 4.86 8.52 16.49
N MET A 118 4.26 8.58 15.29
CA MET A 118 4.86 9.25 14.13
C MET A 118 4.94 10.78 14.26
N HIS A 119 4.03 11.41 14.99
CA HIS A 119 4.08 12.87 15.22
C HIS A 119 4.80 13.26 16.50
N SER A 120 5.39 12.28 17.21
CA SER A 120 6.23 12.60 18.36
C SER A 120 7.48 13.37 17.90
N THR A 121 7.86 14.41 18.65
CA THR A 121 9.09 15.20 18.37
C THR A 121 10.31 14.29 18.22
N ARG A 122 10.35 13.24 19.03
CA ARG A 122 11.39 12.22 19.04
C ARG A 122 11.48 11.44 17.73
N PHE A 123 10.36 10.99 17.18
CA PHE A 123 10.35 10.29 15.89
C PHE A 123 10.72 11.24 14.75
N VAL A 124 10.21 12.47 14.76
CA VAL A 124 10.52 13.46 13.72
C VAL A 124 12.02 13.77 13.67
N GLU A 125 12.65 13.98 14.82
CA GLU A 125 14.10 14.20 14.92
C GLU A 125 14.89 12.95 14.48
N HIS A 126 14.47 11.76 14.91
CA HIS A 126 15.08 10.50 14.50
C HIS A 126 14.98 10.28 12.99
N SER A 127 13.81 10.47 12.40
CA SER A 127 13.55 10.33 10.96
C SER A 127 14.39 11.31 10.13
N PHE A 128 14.52 12.56 10.59
CA PHE A 128 15.41 13.54 9.96
C PHE A 128 16.87 13.08 9.99
N GLN A 129 17.35 12.64 11.16
CA GLN A 129 18.74 12.17 11.30
C GLN A 129 19.00 10.92 10.45
N THR A 130 18.09 9.94 10.46
CA THR A 130 18.15 8.74 9.62
C THR A 130 18.21 9.09 8.14
N THR A 131 17.32 9.98 7.67
CA THR A 131 17.31 10.42 6.27
C THR A 131 18.63 11.08 5.90
N ARG A 132 19.15 11.95 6.76
CA ARG A 132 20.45 12.61 6.55
C ARG A 132 21.60 11.61 6.47
N ASP A 133 21.69 10.68 7.41
CA ASP A 133 22.74 9.67 7.45
C ASP A 133 22.69 8.76 6.22
N LEU A 134 21.50 8.33 5.82
CA LEU A 134 21.29 7.48 4.64
C LEU A 134 21.71 8.22 3.36
N ILE A 135 21.33 9.50 3.20
CA ILE A 135 21.79 10.31 2.07
C ILE A 135 23.31 10.42 2.05
N GLN A 136 23.92 10.79 3.19
CA GLN A 136 25.35 11.06 3.26
C GLN A 136 26.22 9.81 3.08
N ARG A 137 25.80 8.68 3.66
CA ARG A 137 26.62 7.47 3.71
C ARG A 137 26.34 6.50 2.57
N LYS A 138 25.10 6.46 2.06
CA LYS A 138 24.68 5.51 1.03
C LYS A 138 24.43 6.20 -0.31
N LEU A 139 23.45 7.11 -0.38
CA LEU A 139 23.05 7.71 -1.66
C LEU A 139 24.20 8.45 -2.35
N LEU A 140 24.89 9.34 -1.65
CA LEU A 140 26.01 10.09 -2.24
C LEU A 140 27.16 9.18 -2.68
N ARG A 141 27.41 8.10 -1.95
CA ARG A 141 28.45 7.11 -2.29
C ARG A 141 28.09 6.35 -3.56
N VAL A 142 26.86 5.84 -3.66
CA VAL A 142 26.35 5.17 -4.86
C VAL A 142 26.39 6.12 -6.06
N MET A 143 25.94 7.36 -5.88
CA MET A 143 26.02 8.39 -6.94
C MET A 143 27.44 8.70 -7.37
N GLU A 144 28.39 8.78 -6.43
CA GLU A 144 29.81 8.98 -6.74
C GLU A 144 30.38 7.79 -7.54
N SER A 145 29.95 6.56 -7.25
CA SER A 145 30.31 5.37 -8.02
C SER A 145 29.86 5.48 -9.48
N PHE A 146 28.58 5.83 -9.72
CA PHE A 146 28.07 6.05 -11.08
C PHE A 146 28.75 7.21 -11.80
N CYS A 147 29.06 8.30 -11.10
CA CYS A 147 29.85 9.40 -11.64
C CYS A 147 31.25 8.96 -12.08
N LYS A 148 31.88 8.02 -11.37
CA LYS A 148 33.20 7.48 -11.72
C LYS A 148 33.13 6.48 -12.87
N SER A 149 32.13 5.59 -12.89
CA SER A 149 31.97 4.58 -13.94
C SER A 149 31.42 5.16 -15.24
N GLN A 150 30.74 6.31 -15.19
CA GLN A 150 30.02 6.93 -16.31
C GLN A 150 28.93 6.00 -16.90
N GLU A 151 28.43 5.08 -16.08
CA GLU A 151 27.35 4.18 -16.47
C GLU A 151 25.98 4.85 -16.31
N ALA A 152 25.07 4.53 -17.23
CA ALA A 152 23.67 4.93 -17.08
C ALA A 152 22.99 4.06 -16.01
N PHE A 153 22.11 4.66 -15.23
CA PHE A 153 21.35 3.98 -14.19
C PHE A 153 19.91 4.46 -14.15
N ASP A 154 19.02 3.65 -13.57
CA ASP A 154 17.64 4.03 -13.33
C ASP A 154 17.53 4.79 -12.01
N PHE A 155 17.29 6.09 -12.09
CA PHE A 155 17.15 6.92 -10.89
C PHE A 155 15.88 6.58 -10.08
N GLN A 156 14.84 6.06 -10.71
CA GLN A 156 13.63 5.63 -10.00
C GLN A 156 13.92 4.42 -9.10
N ASP A 157 14.74 3.47 -9.57
CA ASP A 157 15.19 2.34 -8.75
C ASP A 157 16.00 2.80 -7.53
N ILE A 158 16.89 3.78 -7.72
CA ILE A 158 17.66 4.38 -6.62
C ILE A 158 16.75 5.06 -5.59
N LEU A 159 15.73 5.80 -6.04
CA LEU A 159 14.77 6.44 -5.13
C LEU A 159 13.90 5.40 -4.39
N LEU A 160 13.49 4.32 -5.05
CA LEU A 160 12.76 3.21 -4.42
C LEU A 160 13.59 2.53 -3.33
N ARG A 161 14.89 2.31 -3.57
CA ARG A 161 15.84 1.76 -2.58
C ARG A 161 16.06 2.72 -1.42
N LEU A 162 16.26 4.01 -1.73
CA LEU A 162 16.39 5.08 -0.73
C LEU A 162 15.17 5.14 0.21
N THR A 163 13.95 5.15 -0.34
CA THR A 163 12.74 5.27 0.48
C THR A 163 12.45 3.98 1.24
N PHE A 164 12.80 2.82 0.68
CA PHE A 164 12.70 1.53 1.36
C PHE A 164 13.67 1.42 2.54
N ASP A 165 14.97 1.70 2.34
CA ASP A 165 15.95 1.75 3.42
C ASP A 165 15.52 2.78 4.48
N ASN A 166 15.05 3.97 4.08
CA ASN A 166 14.63 5.01 5.02
C ASN A 166 13.44 4.56 5.88
N ILE A 167 12.39 3.98 5.27
CA ILE A 167 11.20 3.57 6.02
C ILE A 167 11.49 2.39 6.95
N CYS A 168 12.35 1.46 6.54
CA CYS A 168 12.79 0.35 7.38
C CYS A 168 13.66 0.82 8.54
N ILE A 169 14.61 1.74 8.32
CA ILE A 169 15.49 2.23 9.39
C ILE A 169 14.71 3.15 10.35
N ALA A 170 14.05 4.19 9.84
CA ALA A 170 13.37 5.16 10.68
C ALA A 170 12.13 4.56 11.38
N GLY A 171 11.38 3.71 10.67
CA GLY A 171 10.13 3.16 11.18
C GLY A 171 10.27 1.85 11.94
N LEU A 172 11.11 0.95 11.43
CA LEU A 172 11.20 -0.44 11.92
C LEU A 172 12.53 -0.71 12.64
N GLY A 173 13.46 0.25 12.56
CA GLY A 173 14.77 0.22 13.20
C GLY A 173 15.77 -0.74 12.55
N ASP A 174 15.46 -1.26 11.35
CA ASP A 174 16.26 -2.29 10.67
C ASP A 174 16.78 -1.75 9.33
N ASP A 175 18.03 -2.03 8.98
CA ASP A 175 18.64 -1.59 7.72
C ASP A 175 18.68 -2.76 6.73
N PRO A 176 17.81 -2.76 5.69
CA PRO A 176 17.78 -3.83 4.70
C PRO A 176 18.97 -3.77 3.73
N GLY A 177 19.73 -2.67 3.70
CA GLY A 177 20.96 -2.57 2.90
C GLY A 177 20.72 -2.60 1.39
N THR A 178 19.62 -2.02 0.91
CA THR A 178 19.27 -2.11 -0.52
C THR A 178 19.98 -1.06 -1.36
N LEU A 179 20.44 0.02 -0.73
CA LEU A 179 21.19 1.10 -1.36
C LEU A 179 22.69 0.99 -1.04
N GLU A 180 23.36 -0.02 -1.59
CA GLU A 180 24.81 -0.23 -1.48
C GLU A 180 25.47 -0.25 -2.86
N ASP A 181 26.81 -0.28 -2.92
CA ASP A 181 27.58 -0.15 -4.18
C ASP A 181 27.21 -1.21 -5.24
N ASP A 182 26.80 -2.42 -4.81
CA ASP A 182 26.40 -3.53 -5.67
C ASP A 182 24.89 -3.59 -5.95
N LEU A 183 24.11 -2.64 -5.41
CA LEU A 183 22.66 -2.54 -5.55
C LEU A 183 21.94 -3.89 -5.43
N PRO A 184 22.11 -4.60 -4.29
CA PRO A 184 21.67 -5.99 -4.17
C PRO A 184 20.16 -6.08 -4.41
N GLU A 185 19.74 -7.06 -5.21
CA GLU A 185 18.31 -7.36 -5.32
C GLU A 185 17.83 -7.91 -3.97
N VAL A 186 16.86 -7.24 -3.38
CA VAL A 186 16.22 -7.74 -2.16
C VAL A 186 14.94 -8.47 -2.58
N PRO A 187 14.86 -9.81 -2.36
CA PRO A 187 13.70 -10.60 -2.73
C PRO A 187 12.38 -10.04 -2.18
N PHE A 188 12.43 -9.41 -1.01
CA PHE A 188 11.31 -8.69 -0.43
C PHE A 188 10.77 -7.58 -1.34
N ALA A 189 11.63 -6.72 -1.89
CA ALA A 189 11.22 -5.55 -2.66
C ALA A 189 10.43 -5.95 -3.92
N LYS A 190 10.94 -6.97 -4.62
CA LYS A 190 10.30 -7.58 -5.81
C LYS A 190 9.00 -8.30 -5.46
N ALA A 191 9.00 -9.10 -4.39
CA ALA A 191 7.80 -9.77 -3.93
C ALA A 191 6.71 -8.77 -3.48
N PHE A 192 7.11 -7.66 -2.89
CA PHE A 192 6.19 -6.62 -2.46
C PHE A 192 5.52 -5.92 -3.64
N GLU A 193 6.29 -5.62 -4.69
CA GLU A 193 5.78 -5.08 -5.95
C GLU A 193 4.82 -6.07 -6.63
N GLU A 194 5.22 -7.33 -6.80
CA GLU A 194 4.38 -8.38 -7.39
C GLU A 194 3.07 -8.57 -6.61
N ALA A 195 3.13 -8.54 -5.28
CA ALA A 195 1.94 -8.64 -4.42
C ALA A 195 1.02 -7.42 -4.57
N THR A 196 1.58 -6.22 -4.70
CA THR A 196 0.83 -4.96 -4.87
C THR A 196 0.16 -4.91 -6.24
N GLU A 197 0.90 -5.20 -7.31
CA GLU A 197 0.37 -5.28 -8.67
C GLU A 197 -0.73 -6.34 -8.80
N SER A 198 -0.49 -7.55 -8.27
CA SER A 198 -1.48 -8.63 -8.28
C SER A 198 -2.76 -8.25 -7.52
N THR A 199 -2.60 -7.54 -6.39
CA THR A 199 -3.73 -7.03 -5.61
C THR A 199 -4.54 -6.00 -6.42
N LEU A 200 -3.87 -5.07 -7.11
CA LEU A 200 -4.53 -4.08 -7.97
C LEU A 200 -5.20 -4.76 -9.18
N PHE A 201 -4.61 -5.81 -9.73
CA PHE A 201 -5.18 -6.56 -10.84
C PHE A 201 -6.53 -7.21 -10.49
N ARG A 202 -6.74 -7.63 -9.23
CA ARG A 202 -8.04 -8.13 -8.75
C ARG A 202 -9.19 -7.11 -8.84
N PHE A 203 -8.92 -5.82 -8.99
CA PHE A 203 -9.97 -4.81 -9.24
C PHE A 203 -10.49 -4.87 -10.68
N MET A 204 -9.69 -5.37 -11.62
CA MET A 204 -10.08 -5.55 -13.02
C MET A 204 -10.67 -6.93 -13.30
N VAL A 205 -10.38 -7.92 -12.45
CA VAL A 205 -10.86 -9.30 -12.58
C VAL A 205 -12.11 -9.54 -11.72
N PRO A 206 -13.20 -10.11 -12.26
CA PRO A 206 -14.39 -10.43 -11.47
C PRO A 206 -14.15 -11.53 -10.41
N PRO A 207 -14.85 -11.53 -9.26
CA PRO A 207 -14.72 -12.54 -8.21
C PRO A 207 -14.91 -13.99 -8.66
N PHE A 208 -15.79 -14.24 -9.62
CA PHE A 208 -16.00 -15.59 -10.14
C PHE A 208 -14.85 -16.10 -11.03
N VAL A 209 -13.85 -15.26 -11.33
CA VAL A 209 -12.63 -15.63 -12.05
C VAL A 209 -11.45 -15.75 -11.08
N TRP A 210 -11.16 -14.69 -10.31
CA TRP A 210 -9.97 -14.69 -9.46
C TRP A 210 -10.10 -15.59 -8.23
N LYS A 211 -11.31 -15.77 -7.66
CA LYS A 211 -11.48 -16.66 -6.49
C LYS A 211 -11.23 -18.13 -6.84
N PRO A 212 -11.75 -18.68 -7.97
CA PRO A 212 -11.34 -20.00 -8.44
C PRO A 212 -9.85 -20.09 -8.76
N MET A 213 -9.25 -19.09 -9.42
CA MET A 213 -7.81 -19.09 -9.71
C MET A 213 -6.97 -19.15 -8.42
N LYS A 214 -7.37 -18.41 -7.39
CA LYS A 214 -6.78 -18.47 -6.05
C LYS A 214 -6.97 -19.86 -5.43
N TYR A 215 -8.17 -20.42 -5.51
CA TYR A 215 -8.48 -21.73 -4.93
C TYR A 215 -7.65 -22.87 -5.56
N PHE A 216 -7.46 -22.84 -6.88
CA PHE A 216 -6.69 -23.84 -7.62
C PHE A 216 -5.19 -23.49 -7.75
N ASP A 217 -4.72 -22.39 -7.16
CA ASP A 217 -3.33 -21.91 -7.24
C ASP A 217 -2.84 -21.74 -8.69
N LEU A 218 -3.59 -20.99 -9.51
CA LEU A 218 -3.36 -20.83 -10.95
C LEU A 218 -2.97 -19.40 -11.34
N GLY A 219 -2.12 -19.28 -12.37
CA GLY A 219 -1.78 -18.00 -13.01
C GLY A 219 -1.15 -16.99 -12.06
N TYR A 220 -1.58 -15.73 -12.17
CA TYR A 220 -1.05 -14.62 -11.35
C TYR A 220 -1.39 -14.77 -9.86
N GLU A 221 -2.47 -15.49 -9.49
CA GLU A 221 -2.82 -15.73 -8.09
C GLU A 221 -1.82 -16.65 -7.37
N LYS A 222 -1.17 -17.56 -8.11
CA LYS A 222 -0.06 -18.37 -7.59
C LYS A 222 1.17 -17.52 -7.30
N GLY A 223 1.48 -16.57 -8.20
CA GLY A 223 2.55 -15.59 -8.01
C GLY A 223 2.28 -14.74 -6.77
N MET A 224 1.06 -14.18 -6.69
CA MET A 224 0.60 -13.41 -5.54
C MET A 224 0.75 -14.15 -4.21
N ARG A 225 0.37 -15.43 -4.13
CA ARG A 225 0.54 -16.23 -2.90
C ARG A 225 2.01 -16.32 -2.48
N LYS A 226 2.91 -16.66 -3.41
CA LYS A 226 4.35 -16.77 -3.13
C LYS A 226 4.96 -15.42 -2.74
N ALA A 227 4.52 -14.35 -3.41
CA ALA A 227 4.93 -12.99 -3.14
C ALA A 227 4.52 -12.58 -1.72
N VAL A 228 3.26 -12.81 -1.35
CA VAL A 228 2.75 -12.58 0.02
C VAL A 228 3.49 -13.42 1.06
N GLU A 229 3.76 -14.69 0.79
CA GLU A 229 4.56 -15.56 1.69
C GLU A 229 5.97 -14.99 1.93
N THR A 230 6.61 -14.47 0.89
CA THR A 230 7.94 -13.85 0.99
C THR A 230 7.89 -12.55 1.78
N VAL A 231 6.91 -11.68 1.51
CA VAL A 231 6.69 -10.41 2.22
C VAL A 231 6.40 -10.65 3.70
N HIS A 232 5.43 -11.52 4.00
CA HIS A 232 5.04 -11.83 5.38
C HIS A 232 6.17 -12.52 6.13
N GLY A 233 6.89 -13.45 5.51
CA GLY A 233 8.03 -14.12 6.15
C GLY A 233 9.17 -13.17 6.50
N PHE A 234 9.51 -12.22 5.63
CA PHE A 234 10.51 -11.20 5.91
C PHE A 234 10.09 -10.29 7.07
N ILE A 235 8.84 -9.81 7.06
CA ILE A 235 8.32 -8.92 8.10
C ILE A 235 8.18 -9.68 9.44
N ASP A 236 7.69 -10.92 9.42
CA ASP A 236 7.58 -11.74 10.63
C ASP A 236 8.95 -11.95 11.27
N LYS A 237 9.99 -12.24 10.46
CA LYS A 237 11.36 -12.34 10.96
C LYS A 237 11.83 -11.02 11.59
N MET A 238 11.66 -9.90 10.90
CA MET A 238 12.04 -8.57 11.40
C MET A 238 11.35 -8.24 12.73
N VAL A 239 10.04 -8.52 12.84
CA VAL A 239 9.25 -8.32 14.06
C VAL A 239 9.77 -9.20 15.20
N VAL A 240 10.00 -10.49 14.95
CA VAL A 240 10.50 -11.43 15.96
C VAL A 240 11.90 -11.05 16.43
N ASP A 241 12.81 -10.75 15.51
CA ASP A 241 14.18 -10.32 15.80
C ASP A 241 14.15 -9.03 16.63
N ARG A 242 13.27 -8.08 16.28
CA ARG A 242 13.06 -6.86 17.06
C ARG A 242 12.57 -7.16 18.46
N ILE A 243 11.50 -7.95 18.64
CA ILE A 243 10.97 -8.33 19.95
C ILE A 243 12.07 -8.96 20.81
N LYS A 244 12.87 -9.88 20.24
CA LYS A 244 13.98 -10.53 20.93
C LYS A 244 15.05 -9.53 21.38
N MET A 245 15.47 -8.62 20.50
CA MET A 245 16.43 -7.57 20.85
C MET A 245 15.93 -6.69 22.00
N LEU A 246 14.65 -6.31 21.98
CA LEU A 246 14.05 -5.49 23.05
C LEU A 246 14.03 -6.22 24.40
N LYS A 247 13.88 -7.56 24.39
CA LYS A 247 13.96 -8.40 25.60
C LYS A 247 15.38 -8.52 26.15
N GLU A 248 16.37 -8.69 25.27
CA GLU A 248 17.77 -8.89 25.64
C GLU A 248 18.46 -7.60 26.12
N GLU A 249 18.12 -6.44 25.52
CA GLU A 249 18.75 -5.15 25.83
C GLU A 249 18.18 -4.41 27.06
N GLY A 250 17.06 -4.90 27.64
CA GLY A 250 16.48 -4.34 28.86
C GLY A 250 16.20 -2.82 28.81
N THR A 251 16.67 -2.06 29.80
CA THR A 251 16.40 -0.61 29.98
C THR A 251 17.09 0.32 28.97
N LEU A 252 18.05 -0.16 28.16
CA LEU A 252 18.71 0.63 27.10
C LEU A 252 17.74 1.00 25.96
N VAL A 253 16.61 0.31 25.89
CA VAL A 253 15.58 0.46 24.87
C VAL A 253 14.72 1.71 25.05
N LYS A 254 14.75 2.38 26.22
CA LYS A 254 14.10 3.70 26.39
C LYS A 254 14.58 4.74 25.37
N ASN A 255 15.73 4.52 24.73
CA ASN A 255 16.34 5.40 23.73
C ASN A 255 16.13 4.99 22.26
N LYS A 256 15.45 3.87 21.95
CA LYS A 256 15.06 3.56 20.56
C LYS A 256 13.85 4.38 20.10
N SER A 257 14.04 5.16 19.04
CA SER A 257 13.09 6.16 18.53
C SER A 257 12.28 5.65 17.32
N ASP A 258 12.53 4.42 16.86
CA ASP A 258 11.77 3.81 15.77
C ASP A 258 10.35 3.44 16.21
N VAL A 259 9.41 3.53 15.29
CA VAL A 259 7.97 3.35 15.55
C VAL A 259 7.68 1.93 16.01
N LEU A 260 8.29 0.91 15.41
CA LEU A 260 8.05 -0.49 15.74
C LEU A 260 8.44 -0.81 17.20
N SER A 261 9.62 -0.39 17.66
CA SER A 261 10.05 -0.61 19.04
C SER A 261 9.10 0.05 20.04
N ARG A 262 8.62 1.25 19.71
CA ARG A 262 7.68 2.00 20.52
C ARG A 262 6.29 1.35 20.57
N LEU A 263 5.81 0.88 19.43
CA LEU A 263 4.55 0.14 19.35
C LEU A 263 4.62 -1.16 20.14
N ILE A 264 5.74 -1.90 20.05
CA ILE A 264 5.95 -3.12 20.82
C ILE A 264 5.85 -2.83 22.31
N GLN A 265 6.53 -1.80 22.81
CA GLN A 265 6.45 -1.40 24.22
C GLN A 265 5.03 -1.02 24.67
N ILE A 266 4.29 -0.26 23.88
CA ILE A 266 2.95 0.21 24.24
C ILE A 266 1.95 -0.94 24.26
N GLU A 267 2.00 -1.81 23.24
CA GLU A 267 1.00 -2.86 23.04
C GLU A 267 1.33 -4.15 23.78
N SER A 268 2.61 -4.44 24.07
CA SER A 268 2.96 -5.60 24.90
C SER A 268 2.45 -5.47 26.33
N HIS A 269 2.46 -4.25 26.88
CA HIS A 269 1.85 -3.97 28.19
C HIS A 269 0.33 -4.24 28.24
N LYS A 270 -0.36 -4.27 27.08
CA LYS A 270 -1.81 -4.49 27.00
C LYS A 270 -2.20 -5.92 26.57
N ARG A 271 -1.39 -6.57 25.73
CA ARG A 271 -1.77 -7.83 25.04
C ARG A 271 -1.27 -9.11 25.69
N GLY A 272 -0.48 -9.05 26.77
CA GLY A 272 0.07 -10.25 27.40
C GLY A 272 1.30 -10.77 26.66
N ASP A 273 1.42 -12.08 26.45
CA ASP A 273 2.63 -12.71 25.92
C ASP A 273 3.05 -12.16 24.53
N GLU A 274 4.24 -11.57 24.47
CA GLU A 274 4.83 -10.95 23.28
C GLU A 274 5.18 -11.97 22.18
N ASN A 275 5.25 -13.26 22.51
CA ASN A 275 5.45 -14.34 21.54
C ASN A 275 4.14 -14.93 21.00
N ASP A 276 2.99 -14.37 21.38
CA ASP A 276 1.72 -14.81 20.83
C ASP A 276 1.64 -14.53 19.32
N ARG A 277 1.13 -15.50 18.57
CA ARG A 277 0.93 -15.41 17.12
C ARG A 277 0.06 -14.20 16.74
N PHE A 278 -0.88 -13.82 17.61
CA PHE A 278 -1.72 -12.64 17.41
C PHE A 278 -0.95 -11.32 17.52
N THR A 279 0.05 -11.26 18.41
CA THR A 279 0.93 -10.10 18.59
C THR A 279 1.84 -9.90 17.38
N VAL A 280 2.50 -10.96 16.92
CA VAL A 280 3.34 -10.92 15.71
C VAL A 280 2.50 -10.54 14.48
N LYS A 281 1.31 -11.11 14.34
CA LYS A 281 0.38 -10.77 13.26
C LYS A 281 0.00 -9.28 13.27
N PHE A 282 -0.28 -8.70 14.43
CA PHE A 282 -0.60 -7.28 14.54
C PHE A 282 0.56 -6.38 14.09
N PHE A 283 1.79 -6.67 14.53
CA PHE A 283 2.95 -5.90 14.08
C PHE A 283 3.27 -6.12 12.61
N ARG A 284 3.07 -7.33 12.08
CA ARG A 284 3.16 -7.58 10.64
C ARG A 284 2.21 -6.68 9.86
N GLN A 285 0.93 -6.63 10.26
CA GLN A 285 -0.08 -5.79 9.61
C GLN A 285 0.31 -4.31 9.59
N PHE A 286 0.86 -3.84 10.71
CA PHE A 286 1.40 -2.49 10.83
C PHE A 286 2.58 -2.29 9.86
N CYS A 287 3.61 -3.14 9.94
CA CYS A 287 4.82 -3.05 9.13
C CYS A 287 4.52 -3.10 7.63
N THR A 288 3.65 -4.02 7.17
CA THR A 288 3.26 -4.10 5.75
C THR A 288 2.61 -2.81 5.28
N SER A 289 1.69 -2.25 6.08
CA SER A 289 1.02 -0.98 5.73
C SER A 289 2.02 0.19 5.74
N PHE A 290 2.94 0.20 6.72
CA PHE A 290 3.92 1.26 6.88
C PHE A 290 4.93 1.29 5.72
N ILE A 291 5.43 0.11 5.31
CA ILE A 291 6.31 -0.05 4.14
C ILE A 291 5.58 0.36 2.85
N LEU A 292 4.33 -0.08 2.65
CA LEU A 292 3.53 0.31 1.47
C LEU A 292 3.43 1.83 1.33
N ALA A 293 3.13 2.51 2.43
CA ALA A 293 2.99 3.95 2.44
C ALA A 293 4.31 4.66 2.14
N GLY A 294 5.37 4.28 2.86
CA GLY A 294 6.63 5.02 2.86
C GLY A 294 7.50 4.79 1.65
N ARG A 295 7.51 3.57 1.09
CA ARG A 295 8.36 3.20 -0.05
C ARG A 295 7.84 3.80 -1.36
N ASP A 296 6.66 3.36 -1.79
CA ASP A 296 6.22 3.59 -3.17
C ASP A 296 5.81 5.05 -3.38
N THR A 297 5.00 5.62 -2.46
CA THR A 297 4.49 6.99 -2.65
C THR A 297 5.58 8.06 -2.56
N SER A 298 6.56 7.88 -1.66
CA SER A 298 7.66 8.86 -1.50
C SER A 298 8.68 8.78 -2.64
N SER A 299 8.84 7.62 -3.28
CA SER A 299 9.80 7.46 -4.37
C SER A 299 9.35 8.13 -5.67
N VAL A 300 8.03 8.32 -5.83
CA VAL A 300 7.40 8.90 -7.03
C VAL A 300 7.18 10.42 -6.88
N ALA A 301 7.14 10.93 -5.65
CA ALA A 301 6.91 12.34 -5.33
C ALA A 301 8.18 13.20 -5.54
#